data_AF-A0A6A4GFU3-F1
#
_entry.id   AF-A0A6A4GFU3-F1
#
_cell.length_a   1.000
_cell.length_b   1.000
_cell.length_c   1.000
_cell.angle_alpha   90.00
_cell.angle_beta   90.00
_cell.angle_gamma   90.00
#
_symmetry.space_group_name_H-M   'P 1'
#
loop_
_entity.id
_entity.type
_entity.pdbx_description
1 polymer ?
#
loop_
_entity_poly.entity_id
_entity_poly.type
_entity_poly.pdbx_seq_one_letter_code
_entity_poly.pdbx_strand_id
1 'polypeptide(L)'
;MVSLNLSCTNNLSTGAGSSINSEKEVKDVAFQYLDACPVDVIRRFINRSFCWMSAYQLKPTKKAAEWAVRKQKTHRSVSASAMMHLNTICQPTT
;
A
#
# COMPACT_ATOMS: atom_id res chain seq x y z
N MET A 1 0.65 -11.82 -14.87
CA MET A 1 1.72 -11.26 -14.02
C MET A 1 1.85 -9.79 -14.34
N VAL A 2 1.46 -8.87 -13.46
CA VAL A 2 1.88 -7.47 -13.63
C VAL A 2 3.10 -7.28 -12.74
N SER A 3 4.27 -7.45 -13.34
CA SER A 3 5.54 -7.08 -12.74
C SER A 3 5.42 -5.63 -12.27
N LEU A 4 5.66 -5.42 -10.98
CA LEU A 4 5.87 -4.08 -10.43
C LEU A 4 7.21 -3.58 -10.99
N ASN A 5 7.20 -3.06 -12.22
CA ASN A 5 8.28 -2.19 -12.69
C ASN A 5 8.08 -0.86 -11.97
N LEU A 6 8.51 -0.82 -10.71
CA LEU A 6 8.73 0.41 -9.96
C LEU A 6 10.00 1.05 -10.54
N SER A 7 9.90 1.59 -11.76
CA SER A 7 11.04 2.21 -12.47
C SER A 7 11.37 3.61 -11.93
N CYS A 8 10.87 3.97 -10.75
CA CYS A 8 11.33 5.13 -9.99
C CYS A 8 12.56 4.75 -9.16
N THR A 9 13.60 4.23 -9.83
CA THR A 9 14.93 4.06 -9.25
C THR A 9 15.93 4.76 -10.14
N ASN A 10 15.71 6.04 -10.45
CA ASN A 10 16.75 6.87 -11.03
C ASN A 10 16.85 8.15 -10.22
N ASN A 11 18.06 8.37 -9.71
CA ASN A 11 18.53 9.48 -8.88
C ASN A 11 18.41 9.26 -7.37
N LEU A 12 18.94 8.14 -6.89
CA LEU A 12 19.63 8.15 -5.59
C LEU A 12 20.98 8.86 -5.78
N SER A 13 20.97 10.15 -6.10
CA SER A 13 22.13 10.99 -5.81
C SER A 13 22.10 11.22 -4.32
N THR A 14 22.93 10.47 -3.60
CA THR A 14 23.38 10.73 -2.24
C THR A 14 23.87 12.17 -2.11
N GLY A 15 22.94 13.10 -1.93
CA GLY A 15 23.20 14.39 -1.30
C GLY A 15 23.00 14.19 0.19
N ALA A 16 24.10 14.27 0.93
CA ALA A 16 24.23 14.46 2.38
C ALA A 16 23.03 14.02 3.24
N GLY A 17 23.26 13.03 4.11
CA GLY A 17 22.38 12.77 5.24
C GLY A 17 22.28 14.00 6.14
N SER A 18 21.33 14.89 5.85
CA SER A 18 20.91 15.94 6.76
C SER A 18 20.02 15.28 7.80
N SER A 19 20.50 15.29 9.04
CA SER A 19 19.69 15.01 10.23
C SER A 19 18.48 15.95 10.21
N ILE A 20 17.33 15.45 9.76
CA ILE A 20 16.04 16.15 9.79
C ILE A 20 15.65 16.33 11.26
N ASN A 21 15.90 17.52 11.78
CA ASN A 21 15.75 17.82 13.21
C ASN A 21 14.39 18.47 13.54
N SER A 22 13.47 18.57 12.58
CA SER A 22 12.13 19.14 12.82
C SER A 22 11.02 18.45 12.01
N GLU A 23 9.84 18.27 12.63
CA GLU A 23 8.65 17.65 12.01
C GLU A 23 8.21 18.37 10.72
N LYS A 24 8.46 19.68 10.64
CA LYS A 24 8.15 20.50 9.47
C LYS A 24 9.02 20.13 8.27
N GLU A 25 10.33 19.98 8.48
CA GLU A 25 11.25 19.58 7.40
C GLU A 25 10.92 18.20 6.86
N VAL A 26 10.51 17.27 7.72
CA VAL A 26 10.08 15.93 7.27
C VAL A 26 8.86 16.02 6.35
N LYS A 27 7.89 16.86 6.70
CA LYS A 27 6.68 17.07 5.87
C LYS A 27 7.03 17.76 4.56
N ASP A 28 7.85 18.81 4.61
CA ASP A 28 8.25 19.58 3.42
C ASP A 28 9.02 18.71 2.43
N VAL A 29 9.92 17.86 2.91
CA VAL A 29 10.63 16.88 2.08
C VAL A 29 9.65 15.88 1.45
N ALA A 30 8.68 15.37 2.22
CA ALA A 30 7.67 14.47 1.68
C ALA A 30 6.82 15.13 0.57
N PHE A 31 6.44 16.40 0.74
CA PHE A 31 5.71 17.14 -0.28
C PHE A 31 6.55 17.36 -1.54
N GLN A 32 7.84 17.71 -1.41
CA GLN A 32 8.73 17.85 -2.56
C GLN A 32 8.80 16.57 -3.41
N TYR A 33 8.87 15.40 -2.78
CA TYR A 33 8.87 14.12 -3.50
C TYR A 33 7.52 13.79 -4.15
N LEU A 34 6.40 14.17 -3.51
CA LEU A 34 5.07 13.98 -4.08
C LEU A 34 4.84 14.90 -5.29
N ASP A 35 5.24 16.17 -5.19
CA ASP A 35 5.11 17.15 -6.27
C ASP A 35 6.03 16.85 -7.46
N ALA A 36 7.21 16.27 -7.21
CA ALA A 36 8.11 15.81 -8.27
C ALA A 36 7.61 14.54 -8.99
N CYS A 37 6.60 13.84 -8.43
CA CYS A 37 6.11 12.60 -9.00
C CYS A 37 5.16 12.86 -10.18
N PRO A 38 5.36 12.20 -11.34
CA PRO A 38 4.44 12.37 -12.46
C PRO A 38 3.02 11.96 -12.09
N VAL A 39 2.03 12.74 -12.54
CA VAL A 39 0.60 12.50 -12.24
C VAL A 39 0.17 11.08 -12.58
N ASP A 40 0.70 10.50 -13.65
CA ASP A 40 0.39 9.12 -14.05
C ASP A 40 0.91 8.07 -13.08
N VAL A 41 2.02 8.32 -12.39
CA VAL A 41 2.56 7.44 -11.35
C VAL A 41 1.64 7.45 -10.14
N ILE A 42 1.22 8.64 -9.69
CA ILE A 42 0.28 8.80 -8.57
C ILE A 42 -1.05 8.11 -8.91
N ARG A 43 -1.59 8.35 -10.10
CA ARG A 43 -2.84 7.70 -10.57
C ARG A 43 -2.72 6.18 -10.61
N ARG A 44 -1.62 5.64 -11.14
CA ARG A 44 -1.38 4.18 -11.16
C ARG A 44 -1.25 3.62 -9.76
N PHE A 45 -0.58 4.33 -8.85
CA PHE A 45 -0.44 3.94 -7.46
C PHE A 45 -1.79 3.85 -6.76
N ILE A 46 -2.61 4.91 -6.81
CA ILE A 46 -3.95 4.95 -6.21
C ILE A 46 -4.86 3.87 -6.80
N ASN A 47 -4.89 3.75 -8.13
CA ASN A 47 -5.71 2.75 -8.81
C ASN A 47 -5.26 1.31 -8.48
N ARG A 48 -3.98 1.09 -8.21
CA ARG A 48 -3.46 -0.21 -7.76
C ARG A 48 -3.78 -0.43 -6.30
N SER A 49 -3.54 0.53 -5.41
CA SER A 49 -3.73 0.36 -3.98
C SER A 49 -5.21 0.20 -3.59
N PHE A 50 -6.13 0.74 -4.38
CA PHE A 50 -7.57 0.52 -4.21
C PHE A 50 -7.95 -0.97 -4.20
N CYS A 51 -7.20 -1.83 -4.91
CA CYS A 51 -7.49 -3.27 -4.90
C CYS A 51 -7.31 -3.90 -3.51
N TRP A 52 -6.37 -3.37 -2.71
CA TRP A 52 -6.13 -3.80 -1.34
C TRP A 52 -7.06 -3.12 -0.34
N MET A 53 -7.53 -1.91 -0.63
CA MET A 53 -8.51 -1.21 0.22
C MET A 53 -9.82 -1.99 0.38
N SER A 54 -10.25 -2.74 -0.64
CA SER A 54 -11.46 -3.56 -0.55
C SER A 54 -11.43 -4.57 0.60
N ALA A 55 -10.24 -5.12 0.92
CA ALA A 55 -10.07 -6.03 2.05
C ALA A 55 -10.25 -5.30 3.40
N TYR A 56 -9.79 -4.05 3.51
CA TYR A 56 -9.94 -3.26 4.74
C TYR A 56 -11.33 -2.65 4.91
N GLN A 57 -12.02 -2.31 3.82
CA GLN A 57 -13.38 -1.75 3.82
C GLN A 57 -14.41 -2.74 4.38
N LEU A 58 -14.17 -4.04 4.25
CA LEU A 58 -15.04 -5.11 4.75
C LEU A 58 -14.93 -5.34 6.28
N LYS A 59 -14.20 -4.47 7.01
CA LYS A 59 -13.94 -4.55 8.46
C LYS A 59 -13.62 -5.97 8.97
N PRO A 60 -12.69 -6.72 8.34
CA PRO A 60 -12.32 -8.04 8.82
C PRO A 60 -11.49 -7.98 10.10
N THR A 61 -11.34 -9.13 10.77
CA THR A 61 -10.35 -9.28 11.84
C THR A 61 -8.95 -8.99 11.27
N LYS A 62 -8.07 -8.33 12.04
CA LYS A 62 -6.73 -7.92 11.58
C LYS A 62 -5.95 -9.05 10.88
N LYS A 63 -6.00 -10.27 11.44
CA LYS A 63 -5.38 -11.48 10.88
C LYS A 63 -5.96 -11.88 9.51
N ALA A 64 -7.28 -11.73 9.32
CA ALA A 64 -7.94 -12.05 8.07
C ALA A 64 -7.63 -11.02 6.97
N ALA A 65 -7.56 -9.72 7.32
CA ALA A 65 -7.07 -8.70 6.40
C ALA A 65 -5.63 -8.98 5.95
N GLU A 66 -4.72 -9.24 6.89
CA GLU A 66 -3.32 -9.52 6.62
C GLU A 66 -3.16 -10.78 5.74
N TRP A 67 -3.89 -11.84 6.08
CA TRP A 67 -3.88 -13.07 5.29
C TRP A 67 -4.40 -12.84 3.87
N ALA A 68 -5.49 -12.08 3.72
CA ALA A 68 -6.06 -11.75 2.42
C ALA A 68 -5.06 -10.97 1.56
N VAL A 69 -4.43 -9.91 2.09
CA VAL A 69 -3.43 -9.11 1.36
C VAL A 69 -2.23 -9.97 0.95
N ARG A 70 -1.75 -10.86 1.83
CA ARG A 70 -0.61 -11.76 1.53
C ARG A 70 -0.92 -12.79 0.45
N LYS A 71 -2.17 -13.25 0.35
CA LYS A 71 -2.61 -14.25 -0.64
C LYS A 71 -3.13 -13.62 -1.94
N GLN A 72 -3.56 -12.36 -1.90
CA GLN A 72 -4.08 -11.61 -3.04
C GLN A 72 -2.95 -11.16 -3.97
N LYS A 73 -2.44 -12.09 -4.78
CA LYS A 73 -1.39 -11.80 -5.77
C LYS A 73 -1.92 -11.22 -7.09
N THR A 74 -3.21 -11.39 -7.40
CA THR A 74 -3.75 -11.09 -8.74
C THR A 74 -5.21 -10.63 -8.81
N HIS A 75 -6.06 -10.89 -7.80
CA HIS A 75 -7.48 -10.51 -7.86
C HIS A 75 -7.72 -9.09 -7.33
N ARG A 76 -8.34 -8.24 -8.17
CA ARG A 76 -8.50 -6.80 -7.92
C ARG A 76 -9.48 -6.43 -6.80
N SER A 77 -10.22 -7.38 -6.24
CA SER A 77 -11.11 -7.16 -5.10
C SER A 77 -11.44 -8.51 -4.45
N VAL A 78 -11.57 -8.53 -3.12
CA VAL A 78 -12.08 -9.70 -2.40
C VAL A 78 -13.58 -9.54 -2.24
N SER A 79 -14.37 -10.57 -2.60
CA SER A 79 -15.81 -10.53 -2.38
C SER A 79 -16.13 -10.57 -0.89
N ALA A 80 -17.22 -9.91 -0.48
CA ALA A 80 -17.67 -9.91 0.92
C ALA A 80 -17.87 -11.34 1.47
N SER A 81 -18.42 -12.24 0.66
CA SER A 81 -18.60 -13.65 1.01
C SER A 81 -17.25 -14.35 1.24
N ALA A 82 -16.27 -14.18 0.35
CA ALA A 82 -14.94 -14.77 0.54
C ALA A 82 -14.26 -14.24 1.81
N MET A 83 -14.40 -12.94 2.09
CA MET A 83 -13.85 -12.33 3.31
C MET A 83 -14.54 -12.84 4.59
N MET A 84 -15.85 -13.10 4.54
CA MET A 84 -16.59 -13.70 5.64
C MET A 84 -16.09 -15.12 5.94
N HIS A 85 -15.88 -15.95 4.91
CA HIS A 85 -15.29 -17.28 5.07
C HIS A 85 -13.89 -17.22 5.69
N LEU A 86 -13.06 -16.24 5.28
CA LEU A 86 -11.73 -16.05 5.86
C LEU A 86 -11.78 -15.61 7.32
N ASN A 87 -12.74 -14.76 7.71
CA ASN A 87 -12.93 -14.38 9.11
C ASN A 87 -13.26 -15.59 10.00
N THR A 88 -14.03 -16.56 9.49
CA THR A 88 -14.32 -17.81 10.20
C THR A 88 -13.08 -18.67 10.37
N ILE A 89 -12.21 -18.73 9.36
CA ILE A 89 -10.96 -19.52 9.40
C ILE A 89 -9.90 -18.84 10.27
N CYS A 90 -9.83 -17.50 10.26
CA CYS A 90 -8.86 -16.69 10.99
C CYS A 90 -9.34 -16.25 12.39
N GLN A 91 -10.36 -16.91 12.95
CA GLN A 91 -10.77 -16.67 14.34
C GLN A 91 -9.56 -16.86 15.27
N PRO A 92 -9.35 -15.99 16.26
CA PRO A 92 -8.40 -16.29 17.32
C PRO A 92 -8.88 -17.56 18.03
N THR A 93 -8.11 -18.64 17.93
CA THR A 93 -8.26 -19.78 18.84
C THR A 93 -8.12 -19.21 20.26
N THR A 94 -9.22 -19.26 21.01
CA THR A 94 -9.30 -18.83 22.41
C THR A 94 -8.39 -19.71 23.25
#